data_AF-A0A349WHM0-F1
#
_entry.id   AF-A0A349WHM0-F1
#
_cell.length_a   1.000
_cell.length_b   1.000
_cell.length_c   1.000
_cell.angle_alpha   90.00
_cell.angle_beta   90.00
_cell.angle_gamma   90.00
#
_symmetry.space_group_name_H-M   'P 1'
#
loop_
_entity.id
_entity.type
_entity.pdbx_description
1 polymer ?
#
loop_
_entity_poly.entity_id
_entity_poly.type
_entity_poly.pdbx_seq_one_letter_code
_entity_poly.pdbx_strand_id
1 'polypeptide(L)' 'MKPSSPQGSEFPNQHKRPFLGIHYVKCGTYGRIYRNKERNAYVGHCPRCMHPVRVKIGAEGTGNRFFKCFCP' A
#
# COMPACT_ATOMS: atom_id res chain seq x y z
N MET A 1 -31.49 -34.71 14.00
CA MET A 1 -30.74 -33.67 14.73
C MET A 1 -29.34 -33.59 14.12
N LYS A 2 -28.93 -32.44 13.56
CA LYS A 2 -27.57 -32.22 13.05
C LYS A 2 -26.85 -31.30 14.04
N PRO A 3 -25.64 -31.61 14.51
CA PRO A 3 -24.91 -30.73 15.40
C PRO A 3 -24.54 -29.45 14.65
N SER A 4 -24.87 -28.33 15.29
CA SER A 4 -24.53 -26.97 14.90
C SER A 4 -23.01 -26.78 14.84
N SER A 5 -22.50 -26.42 13.67
CA SER A 5 -21.09 -26.02 13.48
C SER A 5 -20.75 -24.82 14.39
N PRO A 6 -19.63 -24.85 15.14
CA PRO A 6 -19.27 -23.76 16.02
C PRO A 6 -18.55 -22.64 15.27
N GLN A 7 -19.11 -21.45 15.39
CA GLN A 7 -18.44 -20.19 15.77
C GLN A 7 -17.21 -19.78 14.93
N GLY A 8 -17.44 -18.80 14.05
CA GLY A 8 -16.39 -18.08 13.34
C GLY A 8 -15.42 -17.42 14.30
N SER A 9 -14.12 -17.70 14.10
CA SER A 9 -13.03 -17.12 14.87
C SER A 9 -12.88 -15.62 14.54
N GLU A 10 -13.21 -14.79 15.51
CA GLU A 10 -13.02 -13.34 15.47
C GLU A 10 -11.52 -13.04 15.70
N PHE A 11 -10.73 -13.09 14.62
CA PHE A 11 -9.35 -12.66 14.66
C PHE A 11 -9.31 -11.15 14.86
N PRO A 12 -8.52 -10.62 15.82
CA PRO A 12 -8.42 -9.19 16.05
C PRO A 12 -8.04 -8.52 14.74
N ASN A 13 -8.82 -7.50 14.36
CA ASN A 13 -8.69 -6.75 13.12
C ASN A 13 -7.29 -6.12 13.07
N GLN A 14 -6.33 -6.87 12.52
CA GLN A 14 -4.97 -6.43 12.24
C GLN A 14 -5.10 -5.22 11.33
N HIS A 15 -5.03 -4.02 11.91
CA HIS A 15 -5.26 -2.76 11.22
C HIS A 15 -4.30 -2.71 10.03
N LYS A 16 -4.82 -3.00 8.83
CA LYS A 16 -4.02 -3.12 7.62
C LYS A 16 -3.29 -1.79 7.42
N ARG A 17 -1.96 -1.82 7.45
CA ARG A 17 -1.14 -0.61 7.29
C ARG A 17 -1.53 0.06 5.96
N PRO A 18 -1.81 1.37 5.95
CA PRO A 18 -2.21 2.07 4.74
C PRO A 18 -1.07 1.99 3.72
N PHE A 19 -1.43 1.65 2.48
CA PHE A 19 -0.51 1.51 1.36
C PHE A 19 -1.01 2.26 0.14
N LEU A 20 -0.08 2.66 -0.72
CA LEU A 20 -0.36 3.10 -2.09
C LEU A 20 0.21 2.07 -3.07
N GLY A 21 -0.57 1.75 -4.08
CA GLY A 21 -0.15 0.94 -5.22
C GLY A 21 0.58 1.78 -6.25
N ILE A 22 1.76 1.35 -6.67
CA ILE A 22 2.57 2.03 -7.68
C ILE A 22 2.80 1.08 -8.85
N HIS A 23 2.35 1.48 -10.04
CA HIS A 23 2.76 0.87 -11.28
C HIS A 23 4.03 1.55 -11.79
N TYR A 24 5.15 0.83 -11.76
CA TYR A 24 6.45 1.28 -12.25
C TYR A 24 6.53 1.04 -13.75
N VAL A 25 6.18 2.07 -14.52
CA VAL A 25 5.88 1.93 -15.96
C VAL A 25 7.08 1.42 -16.75
N LYS A 26 8.28 1.99 -16.55
CA LYS A 26 9.48 1.55 -17.28
C LYS A 26 9.93 0.14 -16.89
N CYS A 27 9.85 -0.21 -15.61
CA CYS A 27 10.23 -1.54 -15.13
C CYS A 27 9.13 -2.61 -15.34
N GLY A 28 7.92 -2.21 -15.78
CA GLY A 28 6.79 -3.11 -15.99
C GLY A 28 6.42 -3.91 -14.74
N THR A 29 6.52 -3.31 -13.55
CA THR A 29 6.24 -3.98 -12.28
C THR A 29 5.29 -3.19 -11.41
N TYR A 30 4.59 -3.89 -10.53
CA TYR A 30 3.67 -3.29 -9.58
C TYR A 30 4.17 -3.52 -8.16
N GLY A 31 4.23 -2.44 -7.37
CA GLY A 31 4.67 -2.50 -5.99
C GLY A 31 3.75 -1.71 -5.06
N ARG A 32 3.95 -1.92 -3.76
CA ARG A 32 3.24 -1.17 -2.72
C ARG A 32 4.25 -0.34 -1.95
N ILE A 33 3.90 0.93 -1.73
CA ILE A 33 4.62 1.82 -0.84
C ILE A 33 3.78 2.11 0.39
N TYR A 34 4.42 2.30 1.54
CA TYR A 34 3.72 2.45 2.82
C TYR A 34 3.95 3.83 3.39
N ARG A 35 3.00 4.27 4.23
CA ARG A 35 3.15 5.54 4.95
C ARG A 35 4.36 5.48 5.88
N ASN A 36 5.16 6.54 5.88
CA ASN A 36 6.27 6.71 6.80
C ASN A 36 5.80 6.91 8.25
N LYS A 37 6.72 6.83 9.21
CA LYS A 37 6.43 6.99 10.65
C LYS A 37 5.88 8.39 10.97
N GLU A 38 6.37 9.43 10.29
CA GLU A 38 5.93 10.82 10.46
C GLU A 38 4.55 11.10 9.88
N ARG A 39 4.01 10.17 9.07
CA ARG A 39 2.70 10.28 8.41
C ARG A 39 2.57 11.46 7.44
N ASN A 40 3.71 11.95 6.93
CA ASN A 40 3.78 13.05 5.95
C ASN A 40 3.97 12.57 4.50
N ALA A 41 4.33 11.30 4.30
CA ALA A 41 4.56 10.74 2.97
C ALA A 41 4.38 9.21 2.94
N TYR A 42 4.10 8.68 1.75
CA TYR A 42 4.30 7.28 1.42
C TYR A 42 5.66 7.10 0.77
N VAL A 43 6.41 6.10 1.22
CA VAL A 43 7.79 5.86 0.80
C VAL A 43 8.00 4.39 0.42
N GLY A 44 8.85 4.15 -0.57
CA GLY A 44 9.28 2.82 -0.98
C GLY A 44 10.17 2.89 -2.23
N HIS A 45 10.39 1.74 -2.87
CA HIS A 45 11.33 1.60 -3.98
C HIS A 45 10.74 0.74 -5.09
N CYS A 46 11.18 0.97 -6.33
CA CYS A 46 10.93 0.03 -7.42
C CYS A 46 11.61 -1.31 -7.11
N PRO A 47 10.91 -2.46 -7.17
CA PRO A 47 11.50 -3.76 -6.87
C PRO A 47 12.52 -4.22 -7.93
N ARG A 48 12.59 -3.56 -9.10
CA ARG A 48 13.55 -3.89 -10.18
C ARG A 48 14.80 -3.02 -10.15
N CYS A 49 14.64 -1.69 -10.19
CA CYS A 49 15.76 -0.75 -10.29
C CYS A 49 16.08 -0.06 -8.96
N MET A 50 15.38 -0.40 -7.87
CA MET A 50 15.53 0.21 -6.54
C MET A 50 15.29 1.73 -6.49
N HIS A 51 14.73 2.31 -7.57
CA HIS A 51 14.48 3.74 -7.65
C HIS A 51 13.59 4.21 -6.50
N PRO A 52 14.03 5.20 -5.69
CA PRO A 52 13.26 5.68 -4.56
C PRO A 52 12.00 6.43 -5.02
N VAL A 53 10.88 6.12 -4.38
CA VAL A 53 9.59 6.78 -4.61
C VAL A 53 9.09 7.38 -3.31
N ARG A 54 8.75 8.68 -3.37
CA ARG A 54 8.17 9.43 -2.24
C ARG A 54 6.94 10.19 -2.72
N VAL A 55 5.78 9.87 -2.15
CA VAL A 55 4.51 10.57 -2.41
C VAL A 55 4.13 11.34 -1.15
N LYS A 56 4.15 12.68 -1.22
CA LYS A 56 3.78 13.54 -0.08
C LYS A 56 2.28 13.47 0.20
N ILE A 57 1.89 13.61 1.45
CA ILE A 57 0.50 13.69 1.90
C ILE A 57 0.20 15.18 2.16
N GLY A 58 -0.57 15.81 1.27
CA GLY A 58 -1.03 17.20 1.43
C GLY A 58 -2.33 17.31 2.22
N ALA A 59 -2.71 18.53 2.62
CA ALA A 59 -3.91 18.80 3.43
C ALA A 59 -5.22 18.40 2.73
N GLU A 60 -5.35 18.65 1.43
CA GLU A 60 -6.50 18.19 0.63
C GLU A 60 -6.40 16.71 0.23
N GLY A 61 -5.22 16.09 0.39
CA GLY A 61 -4.97 14.70 0.08
C GLY A 61 -5.51 14.26 -1.29
N THR A 62 -5.66 12.95 -1.47
CA THR A 62 -6.48 12.39 -2.55
C THR A 62 -6.98 11.03 -2.11
N GLY A 63 -8.19 10.67 -2.56
CA GLY A 63 -8.73 9.31 -2.37
C GLY A 63 -8.04 8.27 -3.27
N ASN A 64 -7.24 8.71 -4.24
CA ASN A 64 -6.57 7.81 -5.17
C ASN A 64 -5.51 6.99 -4.46
N ARG A 65 -5.61 5.66 -4.58
CA ARG A 65 -4.66 4.72 -3.98
C ARG A 65 -3.68 4.11 -4.96
N PHE A 66 -3.84 4.39 -6.26
CA PHE A 66 -3.04 3.82 -7.34
C PHE A 66 -2.40 4.93 -8.16
N PHE A 67 -1.08 4.87 -8.30
CA PHE A 67 -0.30 5.86 -9.05
C PHE A 67 0.64 5.17 -10.03
N LYS A 68 1.11 5.94 -11.01
CA LYS A 68 2.13 5.51 -11.97
C LYS A 68 3.44 6.24 -11.65
N CYS A 69 4.56 5.51 -11.65
CA CYS A 69 5.89 6.07 -11.50
C CYS A 69 6.72 5.73 -12.74
N PHE A 70 7.39 6.73 -13.29
CA PHE A 70 8.35 6.58 -14.38
C PHE A 70 9.75 6.63 -13.78
N CYS A 71 10.24 5.48 -13.29
CA CYS A 71 11.62 5.35 -12.84
C CYS A 71 12.61 5.61 -13.99
N PRO A 72 13.82 6.15 -13.75
CA PRO A 72 14.82 6.44 -14.77
C PRO A 72 15.21 5.19 -15.57
#